data_AF-A0A8E2F1D0-F1
#
_entry.id   AF-A0A8E2F1D0-F1
#
_cell.length_a   1.000
_cell.length_b   1.000
_cell.length_c   1.000
_cell.angle_alpha   90.00
_cell.angle_beta   90.00
_cell.angle_gamma   90.00
#
_symmetry.space_group_name_H-M   'P 1'
#
loop_
_entity.id
_entity.type
_entity.pdbx_description
1 polymer ?
#
loop_
_entity_poly.entity_id
_entity_poly.type
_entity_poly.pdbx_seq_one_letter_code
_entity_poly.pdbx_strand_id
1 'polypeptide(L)'
;MKSSVGAGLPVLSTLKELVEAGDEVRKIEGVFLGTMSFSFSSFMPVSGKGGLFSTEVKKAKELGYIKPDPQDNLNGLDVAKKLTNLARLAGLPVESLTSFPVQSLIPGELKWRFRD
;
A
#
# COMPACT_ATOMS: atom_id res chain seq x y z
N MET A 1 -0.16 18.22 -2.02
CA MET A 1 0.92 17.27 -2.38
C MET A 1 0.37 16.26 -3.38
N LYS A 2 0.98 16.09 -4.55
CA LYS A 2 0.72 14.91 -5.40
C LYS A 2 1.12 13.67 -4.59
N SER A 3 0.17 12.79 -4.28
CA SER A 3 0.50 11.45 -3.75
C SER A 3 1.27 10.72 -4.83
N SER A 4 2.51 10.31 -4.59
CA SER A 4 3.23 9.48 -5.56
C SER A 4 2.64 8.07 -5.54
N VAL A 5 2.30 7.56 -6.72
CA VAL A 5 2.00 6.14 -6.95
C VAL A 5 3.14 5.59 -7.80
N GLY A 6 3.76 4.50 -7.36
CA GLY A 6 4.88 3.89 -8.09
C GLY A 6 6.22 4.61 -7.95
N ALA A 7 6.36 5.51 -6.96
CA ALA A 7 7.59 6.29 -6.73
C ALA A 7 8.02 7.09 -7.98
N GLY A 8 9.08 6.67 -8.67
CA GLY A 8 9.59 7.29 -9.90
C GLY A 8 8.94 6.78 -11.18
N LEU A 9 8.04 5.79 -11.11
CA LEU A 9 7.35 5.26 -12.28
C LEU A 9 6.24 6.23 -12.74
N PRO A 10 6.01 6.36 -14.06
CA PRO A 10 5.03 7.30 -14.62
C PRO A 10 3.58 6.84 -14.47
N VAL A 11 3.21 6.14 -13.39
CA VAL A 11 1.88 5.50 -13.22
C VAL A 11 0.74 6.51 -13.38
N LEU A 12 0.85 7.67 -12.74
CA LEU A 12 -0.22 8.68 -12.76
C LEU A 12 -0.32 9.39 -14.11
N SER A 13 0.80 9.70 -14.77
CA SER A 13 0.79 10.35 -16.09
C SER A 13 0.28 9.40 -17.14
N THR A 14 0.75 8.15 -17.15
CA THR A 14 0.27 7.12 -18.09
C THR A 14 -1.21 6.87 -17.93
N LEU A 15 -1.71 6.69 -16.69
CA LEU A 15 -3.14 6.50 -16.45
C LEU A 15 -3.97 7.70 -16.95
N LYS A 16 -3.48 8.92 -16.68
CA LYS A 16 -4.15 10.14 -17.11
C LYS A 16 -4.20 10.24 -18.64
N GLU A 17 -3.09 9.99 -19.33
CA GLU A 17 -3.00 10.04 -20.79
C GLU A 17 -3.92 9.02 -21.47
N LEU A 18 -4.01 7.80 -20.94
CA LEU A 18 -4.92 6.77 -21.44
C LEU A 18 -6.39 7.23 -21.33
N VAL A 19 -6.79 7.73 -20.16
CA VAL A 19 -8.16 8.23 -19.93
C VAL A 19 -8.46 9.45 -20.82
N GLU A 20 -7.52 10.37 -20.99
CA GLU A 20 -7.67 11.53 -21.87
C GLU A 20 -7.75 11.14 -23.35
N ALA A 21 -7.10 10.04 -23.76
CA ALA A 21 -7.19 9.48 -25.10
C ALA A 21 -8.51 8.73 -25.38
N GLY A 22 -9.35 8.53 -24.35
CA GLY A 22 -10.63 7.84 -24.45
C GLY A 22 -10.58 6.35 -24.10
N ASP A 23 -9.45 5.84 -23.59
CA ASP A 23 -9.39 4.45 -23.12
C ASP A 23 -10.20 4.26 -21.83
N GLU A 24 -10.85 3.10 -21.73
CA GLU A 24 -11.59 2.69 -20.54
C GLU A 24 -10.74 1.79 -19.64
N VAL A 25 -10.42 2.28 -18.45
CA VAL A 25 -9.70 1.50 -17.44
C VAL A 25 -10.61 0.40 -16.89
N ARG A 26 -10.31 -0.86 -17.23
CA ARG A 26 -11.09 -2.03 -16.75
C ARG A 26 -10.69 -2.49 -15.35
N LYS A 27 -9.39 -2.44 -15.03
CA LYS A 27 -8.85 -2.96 -13.76
C LYS A 27 -7.51 -2.31 -13.42
N ILE A 28 -7.32 -2.00 -12.15
CA ILE A 28 -6.02 -1.62 -11.57
C ILE A 28 -5.75 -2.57 -10.41
N GLU A 29 -4.61 -3.24 -10.43
CA GLU A 29 -4.13 -4.08 -9.33
C GLU A 29 -2.62 -3.96 -9.19
N GLY A 30 -2.09 -4.16 -7.98
CA GLY A 30 -0.66 -4.09 -7.76
C GLY A 30 -0.26 -3.97 -6.30
N VAL A 31 1.05 -3.92 -6.09
CA VAL A 31 1.67 -3.70 -4.78
C VAL A 31 2.12 -2.23 -4.70
N PHE A 32 1.44 -1.45 -3.86
CA PHE A 32 1.62 0.00 -3.81
C PHE A 32 2.54 0.48 -2.68
N LEU A 33 3.03 -0.43 -1.84
CA LEU A 33 3.89 -0.12 -0.69
C LEU A 33 5.12 -1.03 -0.68
N GLY A 34 6.28 -0.46 -0.99
CA GLY A 34 7.55 -1.19 -1.10
C GLY A 34 7.94 -1.93 0.18
N THR A 35 7.71 -1.32 1.35
CA THR A 35 7.95 -1.95 2.65
C THR A 35 7.14 -3.22 2.86
N MET A 36 5.88 -3.24 2.39
CA MET A 36 5.06 -4.45 2.43
C MET A 36 5.57 -5.47 1.43
N SER A 37 5.92 -5.06 0.21
CA SER A 37 6.55 -5.97 -0.75
C SER A 37 7.76 -6.68 -0.15
N PHE A 38 8.67 -5.94 0.47
CA PHE A 38 9.86 -6.49 1.12
C PHE A 38 9.52 -7.50 2.21
N SER A 39 8.65 -7.14 3.16
CA SER A 39 8.27 -8.02 4.28
C SER A 39 7.55 -9.28 3.78
N PHE A 40 6.64 -9.16 2.81
CA PHE A 40 5.91 -10.31 2.27
C PHE A 40 6.81 -11.25 1.46
N SER A 41 7.77 -10.72 0.69
CA SER A 41 8.68 -11.57 -0.10
C SER A 41 9.56 -12.47 0.78
N SER A 42 9.90 -12.04 1.99
CA SER A 42 10.67 -12.86 2.95
C SER A 42 9.76 -13.72 3.83
N PHE A 43 8.57 -13.23 4.19
CA PHE A 43 7.58 -13.96 4.98
C PHE A 43 6.99 -15.16 4.23
N MET A 44 6.66 -14.99 2.95
CA MET A 44 6.08 -16.01 2.07
C MET A 44 6.85 -16.08 0.75
N PRO A 45 8.06 -16.67 0.74
CA PRO A 45 8.84 -16.79 -0.47
C PRO A 45 8.22 -17.84 -1.43
N VAL A 46 8.49 -17.68 -2.73
CA VAL A 46 8.03 -18.61 -3.77
C VAL A 46 8.68 -20.01 -3.61
N SER A 47 9.85 -20.08 -2.97
CA SER A 47 10.55 -21.32 -2.65
C SER A 47 11.20 -21.23 -1.27
N GLY A 48 11.41 -22.39 -0.64
CA GLY A 48 11.96 -22.49 0.72
C GLY A 48 10.89 -22.35 1.80
N LYS A 49 11.34 -22.10 3.04
CA LYS A 49 10.45 -21.92 4.20
C LYS A 49 10.41 -20.45 4.57
N GLY A 50 9.18 -19.92 4.70
CA GLY A 50 8.93 -18.60 5.26
C GLY A 50 9.22 -18.52 6.76
N GLY A 51 9.09 -17.32 7.31
CA GLY A 51 9.31 -17.02 8.73
C GLY A 51 8.05 -16.53 9.45
N LEU A 52 8.24 -15.96 10.63
CA LEU A 52 7.19 -15.21 11.32
C LEU A 52 7.10 -13.80 10.73
N PHE A 53 5.89 -13.34 10.41
CA PHE A 53 5.69 -11.99 9.89
C PHE A 53 6.23 -10.90 10.84
N SER A 54 6.12 -11.13 12.15
CA SER A 54 6.67 -10.22 13.17
C SER A 54 8.19 -10.08 13.09
N THR A 55 8.92 -11.12 12.69
CA THR A 55 10.37 -11.07 12.46
C THR A 55 10.69 -10.22 11.24
N GLU A 56 9.93 -10.36 10.15
CA GLU A 56 10.14 -9.56 8.94
C GLU A 56 9.81 -8.08 9.14
N VAL A 57 8.79 -7.77 9.94
CA VAL A 57 8.48 -6.39 10.35
C VAL A 57 9.61 -5.79 11.19
N LYS A 58 10.17 -6.55 12.15
CA LYS A 58 11.32 -6.08 12.95
C LYS A 58 12.53 -5.80 12.07
N LYS A 59 12.88 -6.73 11.18
CA LYS A 59 13.99 -6.58 10.23
C LYS A 59 13.80 -5.36 9.32
N ALA A 60 12.59 -5.16 8.78
CA ALA A 60 12.30 -3.99 7.95
C ALA A 60 12.39 -2.68 8.75
N LYS A 61 12.09 -2.69 10.06
CA LYS A 61 12.32 -1.54 10.94
C LYS A 61 13.82 -1.27 11.16
N GLU A 62 14.61 -2.30 11.44
CA GLU A 62 16.07 -2.20 11.62
C GLU A 62 16.78 -1.66 10.37
N LEU A 63 16.31 -2.05 9.18
CA LEU A 63 16.81 -1.55 7.89
C LEU A 63 16.29 -0.15 7.53
N GLY A 64 15.43 0.45 8.34
CA GLY A 64 14.85 1.77 8.08
C GLY A 64 13.81 1.82 6.96
N TYR A 65 13.22 0.67 6.58
CA TYR A 65 12.19 0.60 5.54
C TYR A 65 10.78 0.90 6.06
N ILE A 66 10.56 0.75 7.36
CA ILE A 66 9.31 1.09 8.06
C ILE A 66 9.49 2.43 8.77
N LYS A 67 8.39 3.19 8.91
CA LYS A 67 8.32 4.40 9.72
C LYS A 67 8.65 4.12 11.20
N PRO A 68 8.90 5.16 12.02
CA PRO A 68 9.20 4.98 13.45
C PRO A 68 8.16 4.12 14.19
N ASP A 69 6.86 4.38 13.93
CA ASP A 69 5.75 3.49 14.30
C ASP A 69 5.39 2.55 13.13
N PRO A 70 5.58 1.21 13.28
CA PRO A 70 5.18 0.24 12.28
C PRO A 70 3.71 0.26 11.89
N GLN A 71 2.83 0.74 12.76
CA GLN A 71 1.40 0.83 12.47
C GLN A 71 1.12 1.70 11.24
N ASP A 72 1.93 2.74 11.00
CA ASP A 72 1.75 3.61 9.84
C ASP A 72 2.01 2.92 8.49
N ASN A 73 2.71 1.79 8.49
CA ASN A 73 2.89 0.94 7.32
C ASN A 73 1.88 -0.21 7.26
N LEU A 74 1.43 -0.71 8.43
CA LEU A 74 0.58 -1.90 8.55
C LEU A 74 -0.92 -1.60 8.55
N ASN A 75 -1.34 -0.35 8.80
CA ASN A 75 -2.75 0.02 8.88
C ASN A 75 -3.47 0.09 7.51
N GLY A 76 -2.73 0.02 6.39
CA GLY A 76 -3.29 0.04 5.04
C GLY A 76 -3.63 1.43 4.48
N LEU A 77 -3.51 2.50 5.27
CA LEU A 77 -3.92 3.85 4.85
C LEU A 77 -3.07 4.43 3.71
N ASP A 78 -1.78 4.11 3.66
CA ASP A 78 -0.91 4.56 2.57
C ASP A 78 -1.34 3.95 1.21
N VAL A 79 -1.68 2.65 1.21
CA VAL A 79 -2.22 1.96 0.03
C VAL A 79 -3.59 2.51 -0.35
N ALA A 80 -4.48 2.71 0.64
CA ALA A 80 -5.80 3.27 0.41
C ALA A 80 -5.75 4.67 -0.25
N LYS A 81 -4.83 5.54 0.20
CA LYS A 81 -4.62 6.86 -0.40
C LYS A 81 -4.18 6.75 -1.87
N LYS A 82 -3.25 5.85 -2.17
CA LYS A 82 -2.77 5.61 -3.54
C LYS A 82 -3.89 5.08 -4.45
N LEU A 83 -4.65 4.08 -3.99
CA LEU A 83 -5.79 3.54 -4.73
C LEU A 83 -6.90 4.56 -4.94
N THR A 84 -7.18 5.41 -3.96
CA THR A 84 -8.16 6.50 -4.09
C THR A 84 -7.78 7.46 -5.22
N ASN A 85 -6.50 7.81 -5.34
CA ASN A 85 -6.03 8.68 -6.42
C ASN A 85 -6.12 8.01 -7.79
N LEU A 86 -5.75 6.73 -7.88
CA LEU A 86 -5.87 5.95 -9.13
C LEU A 86 -7.34 5.81 -9.55
N ALA A 87 -8.23 5.47 -8.61
CA ALA A 87 -9.65 5.30 -8.86
C ALA A 87 -10.27 6.61 -9.38
N ARG A 88 -9.96 7.74 -8.72
CA ARG A 88 -10.43 9.06 -9.17
C ARG A 88 -9.92 9.45 -10.55
N LEU A 89 -8.65 9.15 -10.86
CA LEU A 89 -8.08 9.37 -12.20
C LEU A 89 -8.74 8.48 -13.26
N ALA A 90 -9.12 7.25 -12.90
CA ALA A 90 -9.87 6.33 -13.74
C ALA A 90 -11.37 6.67 -13.85
N GLY A 91 -11.81 7.82 -13.31
CA GLY A 91 -13.20 8.27 -13.39
C GLY A 91 -14.15 7.67 -12.34
N LEU A 92 -13.64 6.92 -11.35
CA LEU A 92 -14.47 6.37 -10.27
C LEU A 92 -14.65 7.40 -9.13
N PRO A 93 -15.90 7.67 -8.70
CA PRO A 93 -16.19 8.66 -7.67
C PRO A 93 -15.96 8.09 -6.26
N VAL A 94 -14.70 7.93 -5.86
CA VAL A 94 -14.34 7.52 -4.49
C VAL A 94 -14.40 8.74 -3.57
N GLU A 95 -15.38 8.77 -2.67
CA GLU A 95 -15.64 9.89 -1.76
C GLU A 95 -14.54 10.02 -0.68
N SER A 96 -14.23 8.93 0.03
CA SER A 96 -13.30 8.94 1.16
C SER A 96 -12.49 7.64 1.26
N LEU A 97 -11.47 7.63 2.12
CA LEU A 97 -10.66 6.42 2.40
C LEU A 97 -11.45 5.32 3.12
N THR A 98 -12.63 5.63 3.66
CA THR A 98 -13.52 4.69 4.33
C THR A 98 -14.65 4.21 3.43
N SER A 99 -14.75 4.73 2.20
CA SER A 99 -15.80 4.38 1.24
C SER A 99 -15.58 3.01 0.57
N PHE A 100 -14.49 2.31 0.89
CA PHE A 100 -14.16 0.99 0.36
C PHE A 100 -13.43 0.15 1.42
N PRO A 101 -13.43 -1.20 1.29
CA PRO A 101 -12.77 -2.07 2.25
C PRO A 101 -11.26 -1.84 2.29
N VAL A 102 -10.72 -1.64 3.50
CA VAL A 102 -9.28 -1.58 3.76
C VAL A 102 -8.94 -2.55 4.88
N GLN A 103 -8.11 -3.55 4.58
CA GLN A 103 -7.67 -4.53 5.56
C GLN A 103 -6.39 -4.06 6.24
N SER A 104 -6.47 -3.84 7.56
CA SER A 104 -5.30 -3.61 8.40
C SER A 104 -4.59 -4.93 8.73
N LEU A 105 -3.27 -4.92 8.71
CA LEU A 105 -2.42 -6.04 9.15
C LEU A 105 -2.12 -5.99 10.66
N ILE A 106 -2.65 -4.98 11.37
CA ILE A 106 -2.46 -4.84 12.82
C ILE A 106 -3.48 -5.75 13.52
N PRO A 107 -3.02 -6.74 14.32
CA PRO A 107 -3.91 -7.55 15.15
C PRO A 107 -4.79 -6.68 16.03
N GLY A 108 -6.05 -7.07 16.23
CA GLY A 108 -7.02 -6.28 16.99
C GLY A 108 -6.53 -5.89 18.39
N GLU A 109 -5.82 -6.80 19.05
CA GLU A 109 -5.20 -6.66 20.37
C GLU A 109 -4.12 -5.57 20.45
N LEU A 110 -3.55 -5.18 19.30
CA LEU A 110 -2.42 -4.24 19.21
C LEU A 110 -2.82 -2.85 18.70
N LYS A 111 -4.07 -2.65 18.27
CA LYS A 111 -4.55 -1.38 17.66
C LYS A 111 -4.48 -0.15 18.57
N TRP A 112 -4.23 -0.33 19.87
CA TRP A 112 -4.21 0.74 20.88
C TRP A 112 -2.89 0.84 21.65
N ARG A 113 -1.88 0.01 21.37
CA ARG A 113 -0.70 -0.18 22.26
C ARG A 113 0.50 0.76 22.03
N PHE A 114 0.43 1.73 21.12
CA PHE A 114 1.57 2.63 20.83
C PHE A 114 1.16 4.09 20.59
N ARG A 115 0.10 4.57 21.25
CA ARG A 115 -0.29 6.00 21.23
C ARG A 115 0.21 6.80 22.44
N ASP A 116 1.03 6.20 23.30
CA ASP A 116 1.67 6.86 24.44
C ASP A 116 3.11 7.28 24.10
#